data_AF-A0A6I4MRH4-F1
#
_entry.id   AF-A0A6I4MRH4-F1
#
_cell.length_a   1.000
_cell.length_b   1.000
_cell.length_c   1.000
_cell.angle_alpha   90.00
_cell.angle_beta   90.00
_cell.angle_gamma   90.00
#
_symmetry.space_group_name_H-M   'P 1'
#
loop_
_entity.id
_entity.type
_entity.pdbx_description
1 polymer ?
#
loop_
_entity_poly.entity_id
_entity_poly.type
_entity_poly.pdbx_seq_one_letter_code
_entity_poly.pdbx_strand_id
1 'polypeptide(L)' 'MSAQTRVAYLAEYRKARDEEDFDRALELAFAAMDHDADHPDEPSLMAELRGLHTKAAA' A
#
# COMPACT_ATOMS: atom_id res chain seq x y z
N MET A 1 3.72 7.94 9.66
CA MET A 1 2.85 6.84 10.20
C MET A 1 3.64 5.87 11.10
N SER A 2 3.05 5.18 12.08
CA SER A 2 3.78 4.16 12.89
C SER A 2 4.13 2.90 12.09
N ALA A 3 5.20 2.19 12.45
CA ALA A 3 5.60 0.95 11.77
C ALA A 3 4.50 -0.13 11.81
N GLN A 4 3.81 -0.27 12.95
CA GLN A 4 2.72 -1.24 13.10
C GLN A 4 1.52 -0.89 12.22
N THR A 5 1.18 0.40 12.13
CA THR A 5 0.11 0.89 11.25
C THR A 5 0.47 0.67 9.79
N ARG A 6 1.74 0.89 9.41
CA ARG A 6 2.24 0.64 8.05
C ARG A 6 2.07 -0.82 7.65
N VAL A 7 2.51 -1.75 8.49
CA VAL A 7 2.38 -3.19 8.22
C VAL A 7 0.92 -3.61 8.07
N ALA A 8 0.04 -3.13 8.96
CA ALA A 8 -1.39 -3.43 8.88
C ALA A 8 -2.01 -2.93 7.57
N TYR A 9 -1.64 -1.72 7.16
CA TYR A 9 -2.11 -1.11 5.93
C TYR A 9 -1.71 -1.91 4.68
N LEU A 10 -0.44 -2.32 4.57
CA LEU A 10 0.03 -3.16 3.46
C LEU A 10 -0.66 -4.52 3.43
N ALA A 11 -0.90 -5.12 4.61
CA ALA A 11 -1.61 -6.38 4.72
C ALA A 11 -3.07 -6.26 4.26
N GLU A 12 -3.73 -5.15 4.60
CA GLU A 12 -5.11 -4.88 4.16
C GLU A 12 -5.18 -4.69 2.65
N TYR A 13 -4.26 -3.91 2.06
CA TYR A 13 -4.19 -3.76 0.61
C TYR A 13 -4.00 -5.10 -0.09
N ARG A 14 -3.06 -5.92 0.41
CA ARG A 14 -2.82 -7.25 -0.14
C ARG A 14 -4.07 -8.13 -0.02
N LYS A 15 -4.75 -8.12 1.12
CA LYS A 15 -5.99 -8.88 1.31
C LYS A 15 -7.08 -8.45 0.33
N ALA A 16 -7.33 -7.15 0.19
CA ALA A 16 -8.32 -6.63 -0.77
C ALA A 16 -8.00 -7.09 -2.20
N ARG A 17 -6.72 -7.10 -2.58
CA ARG A 17 -6.28 -7.63 -3.88
C ARG A 17 -6.48 -9.13 -4.02
N ASP A 18 -6.13 -9.92 -3.00
CA ASP A 18 -6.28 -11.37 -2.98
C ASP A 18 -7.78 -11.79 -3.05
N GLU A 19 -8.67 -10.96 -2.53
CA GLU A 19 -10.13 -11.14 -2.55
C GLU A 19 -10.80 -10.52 -3.80
N GLU A 20 -10.02 -9.95 -4.74
CA GLU A 20 -10.51 -9.20 -5.90
C GLU A 20 -11.43 -8.01 -5.55
N ASP A 21 -11.33 -7.49 -4.32
CA ASP A 21 -11.97 -6.26 -3.88
C ASP A 21 -11.19 -5.05 -4.40
N PHE A 22 -11.38 -4.77 -5.69
CA PHE A 22 -10.65 -3.71 -6.38
C PHE A 22 -11.06 -2.31 -5.94
N ASP A 23 -12.29 -2.12 -5.49
CA ASP A 23 -12.74 -0.84 -4.95
C ASP A 23 -11.96 -0.53 -3.67
N ARG A 24 -11.87 -1.48 -2.74
CA ARG A 24 -11.08 -1.29 -1.51
C ARG A 24 -9.59 -1.13 -1.80
N ALA A 25 -9.04 -1.92 -2.73
CA ALA A 25 -7.65 -1.79 -3.12
C ALA A 25 -7.35 -0.41 -3.73
N LEU A 26 -8.28 0.16 -4.50
CA LEU A 26 -8.13 1.48 -5.10
C LEU A 26 -8.22 2.60 -4.07
N GLU A 27 -9.16 2.52 -3.12
CA GLU A 27 -9.25 3.45 -1.99
C GLU A 27 -7.95 3.52 -1.21
N LEU A 28 -7.37 2.36 -0.90
CA LEU A 28 -6.08 2.27 -0.24
C LEU A 28 -4.98 2.86 -1.14
N ALA A 29 -4.94 2.55 -2.44
CA ALA A 29 -3.95 3.17 -3.34
C ALA A 29 -4.03 4.71 -3.35
N PHE A 30 -5.23 5.30 -3.35
CA PHE A 30 -5.37 6.76 -3.27
C PHE A 30 -4.91 7.32 -1.92
N ALA A 31 -5.30 6.70 -0.81
CA ALA A 31 -4.83 7.12 0.50
C ALA A 31 -3.30 7.04 0.66
N ALA A 32 -2.66 6.07 0.00
CA ALA A 32 -1.20 5.97 -0.05
C ALA A 32 -0.57 7.10 -0.87
N MET A 33 -1.19 7.53 -1.98
CA MET A 33 -0.74 8.68 -2.75
C MET A 33 -0.84 9.98 -1.93
N ASP A 34 -1.97 10.18 -1.25
CA ASP A 34 -2.20 11.36 -0.42
C ASP A 34 -1.19 11.41 0.74
N HIS A 35 -0.97 10.27 1.42
CA HIS A 35 0.05 10.17 2.47
C HIS A 35 1.45 10.52 1.95
N ASP A 36 1.86 9.98 0.81
CA ASP A 36 3.18 10.25 0.23
C ASP A 36 3.34 11.72 -0.18
N ALA A 37 2.26 12.38 -0.61
CA ALA A 37 2.26 13.80 -0.92
C ALA A 37 2.39 14.68 0.34
N ASP A 38 1.72 14.31 1.43
CA ASP A 38 1.76 15.03 2.70
C ASP A 38 3.06 14.76 3.49
N HIS A 39 3.72 13.63 3.23
CA HIS A 39 4.90 13.15 3.97
C HIS A 39 6.07 12.81 3.04
N PRO A 40 6.64 13.78 2.29
CA PRO A 40 7.68 13.51 1.28
C PRO A 40 9.01 13.00 1.87
N ASP A 41 9.26 13.22 3.17
CA ASP A 41 10.45 12.75 3.88
C ASP A 41 10.28 11.33 4.46
N GLU A 42 9.08 10.75 4.44
CA GLU A 42 8.83 9.37 4.86
C GLU A 42 9.05 8.38 3.70
N PRO A 43 9.34 7.09 3.98
CA PRO A 43 9.35 6.07 2.93
C PRO A 43 8.00 6.02 2.18
N SER A 44 8.05 5.96 0.85
CA SER A 44 6.86 5.95 -0.01
C SER A 44 6.02 4.69 0.18
N LEU A 45 4.78 4.87 0.63
CA LEU A 45 3.75 3.83 0.69
C LEU A 45 3.41 3.33 -0.70
N MET A 46 3.30 4.20 -1.70
CA MET A 46 2.99 3.80 -3.07
C MET A 46 4.10 2.95 -3.70
N ALA A 47 5.36 3.21 -3.37
CA ALA A 47 6.46 2.34 -3.80
C ALA A 47 6.34 0.94 -3.20
N GLU A 48 5.97 0.82 -1.93
CA GLU A 48 5.74 -0.47 -1.26
C GLU A 48 4.53 -1.20 -1.83
N LEU A 49 3.41 -0.51 -2.08
CA LEU A 49 2.24 -1.09 -2.73
C LEU A 49 2.59 -1.67 -4.10
N ARG A 50 3.34 -0.93 -4.94
CA ARG A 50 3.81 -1.44 -6.24
C ARG A 50 4.76 -2.63 -6.08
N GLY A 51 5.60 -2.62 -5.04
CA GLY A 51 6.50 -3.72 -4.72
C GLY A 51 5.77 -5.05 -4.53
N LEU A 52 4.56 -5.03 -3.97
CA LEU A 52 3.70 -6.22 -3.81
C LEU A 52 3.22 -6.82 -5.15
N HIS A 53 3.32 -6.08 -6.26
CA HIS A 53 2.88 -6.53 -7.59
C HIS A 53 3.98 -7.25 -8.36
N THR A 54 5.23 -6.94 -8.04
CA THR A 54 6.38 -7.61 -8.63
C THR A 54 6.51 -8.98 -8.00
N LYS A 55 6.18 -10.04 -8.77
CA LYS A 55 6.53 -11.42 -8.41
C LYS A 55 8.01 -11.42 -8.02
N ALA A 56 8.34 -11.84 -6.80
CA ALA A 56 9.72 -12.03 -6.41
C ALA A 56 10.38 -12.90 -7.49
N ALA A 57 11.44 -12.39 -8.12
CA ALA A 57 12.22 -13.20 -9.05
C ALA A 57 12.69 -14.44 -8.28
N ALA A 58 12.27 -15.61 -8.76
CA ALA A 58 12.62 -16.91 -8.21
C ALA A 58 14.11 -17.23 -8.41
#